data_AF-A0A059B2Y7-F1
#
_entry.id   AF-A0A059B2Y7-F1
#
_cell.length_a   1.000
_cell.length_b   1.000
_cell.length_c   1.000
_cell.angle_alpha   90.00
_cell.angle_beta   90.00
_cell.angle_gamma   90.00
#
_symmetry.space_group_name_H-M   'P 1'
#
loop_
_entity.id
_entity.type
_entity.pdbx_description
1 polymer ?
#
loop_
_entity_poly.entity_id
_entity_poly.type
_entity_poly.pdbx_seq_one_letter_code
_entity_poly.pdbx_strand_id
1 'polypeptide(L)'
;MHEVLESSAEQVVATLKAVHPESVGFFTPTAQKLIEEQGVNVLADALAHLSGFSQPPTSRSLTNHEQGWVTLQLTWDPSYSRGFLSARSVTGFLSDVYSPAADELGKIHLVADEGVQVTVFDLPEEIAKELLSQPTPPGNTITRISKVV
;
A
#
# COMPACT_ATOMS: atom_id res chain seq x y z
N MET A 1 -3.87 5.08 -5.03
CA MET A 1 -4.67 3.93 -4.50
C MET A 1 -6.14 4.31 -4.40
N HIS A 2 -6.51 5.34 -3.62
CA HIS A 2 -7.88 5.88 -3.60
C HIS A 2 -8.39 6.26 -5.00
N GLU A 3 -7.57 6.96 -5.80
CA GLU A 3 -7.92 7.33 -7.19
C GLU A 3 -8.18 6.11 -8.10
N VAL A 4 -7.48 4.99 -7.87
CA VAL A 4 -7.67 3.75 -8.64
C VAL A 4 -8.98 3.08 -8.25
N LEU A 5 -9.31 3.05 -6.95
CA LEU A 5 -10.58 2.53 -6.44
C LEU A 5 -11.76 3.34 -6.97
N GLU A 6 -11.64 4.67 -6.97
CA GLU A 6 -12.66 5.59 -7.46
C GLU A 6 -12.90 5.40 -8.96
N SER A 7 -11.85 5.39 -9.77
CA SER A 7 -11.95 5.12 -11.22
C SER A 7 -12.53 3.74 -11.53
N SER A 8 -12.17 2.72 -10.74
CA SER A 8 -12.71 1.37 -10.90
C SER A 8 -14.21 1.31 -10.55
N ALA A 9 -14.64 2.03 -9.52
CA ALA A 9 -16.04 2.13 -9.15
C ALA A 9 -16.87 2.80 -10.27
N GLU A 10 -16.36 3.89 -10.87
CA GLU A 10 -17.01 4.56 -12.00
C GLU A 10 -17.17 3.64 -13.21
N GLN A 11 -16.14 2.84 -13.51
CA GLN A 11 -16.18 1.86 -14.61
C GLN A 11 -17.23 0.76 -14.37
N VAL A 12 -17.37 0.29 -13.13
CA VAL A 12 -18.43 -0.67 -12.77
C VAL A 12 -19.81 -0.05 -12.98
N VAL A 13 -20.02 1.20 -12.55
CA VAL A 13 -21.29 1.90 -12.75
C VAL A 13 -21.63 2.04 -14.24
N ALA A 14 -20.64 2.34 -15.09
CA ALA A 14 -20.84 2.38 -16.54
C ALA A 14 -21.25 1.00 -17.10
N THR A 15 -20.66 -0.07 -16.59
CA THR A 15 -20.97 -1.45 -17.00
C THR A 15 -22.38 -1.86 -16.57
N LEU A 16 -22.81 -1.49 -15.35
CA LEU A 16 -24.17 -1.75 -14.87
C LEU A 16 -25.24 -1.06 -15.74
N LYS A 17 -24.95 0.11 -16.30
CA LYS A 17 -25.86 0.81 -17.23
C LYS A 17 -26.03 0.09 -18.58
N ALA A 18 -25.11 -0.79 -18.96
CA ALA A 18 -25.15 -1.52 -20.21
C ALA A 18 -25.89 -2.88 -20.11
N VAL A 19 -26.36 -3.26 -18.92
CA VAL A 19 -27.06 -4.54 -18.71
C VAL A 19 -28.43 -4.53 -19.40
N HIS A 20 -28.74 -5.62 -20.10
CA HIS A 20 -30.00 -5.75 -20.82
C HIS A 20 -31.21 -5.79 -19.84
N PRO A 21 -32.31 -5.06 -20.10
CA PRO A 21 -33.45 -4.97 -19.18
C PRO A 21 -34.09 -6.30 -18.80
N GLU A 22 -34.10 -7.27 -19.72
CA GLU A 22 -34.63 -8.62 -19.45
C GLU A 22 -33.80 -9.35 -18.38
N SER A 23 -32.47 -9.20 -18.43
CA SER A 23 -31.58 -9.72 -17.40
C SER A 23 -31.84 -9.04 -16.06
N VAL A 24 -32.06 -7.72 -16.04
CA VAL A 24 -32.43 -6.99 -14.82
C VAL A 24 -33.71 -7.56 -14.21
N GLY A 25 -34.73 -7.82 -15.04
CA GLY A 25 -35.99 -8.41 -14.59
C GLY A 25 -35.81 -9.77 -13.91
N PHE A 26 -34.92 -10.62 -14.44
CA PHE A 26 -34.61 -11.94 -13.86
C PHE A 26 -33.97 -11.85 -12.47
N PHE A 27 -33.05 -10.89 -12.26
CA PHE A 27 -32.32 -10.75 -10.99
C PHE A 27 -33.03 -9.85 -9.95
N THR A 28 -34.06 -9.10 -10.36
CA THR A 28 -34.77 -8.14 -9.48
C THR A 28 -35.30 -8.78 -8.18
N PRO A 29 -35.98 -9.95 -8.18
CA PRO A 29 -36.50 -10.55 -6.95
C PRO A 29 -35.40 -10.90 -5.94
N THR A 30 -34.27 -11.40 -6.41
CA THR A 30 -33.11 -11.72 -5.56
C THR A 30 -32.46 -10.45 -5.03
N ALA A 31 -32.32 -9.42 -5.86
CA ALA A 31 -31.75 -8.13 -5.44
C ALA A 31 -32.61 -7.45 -4.36
N GLN A 32 -33.94 -7.49 -4.50
CA GLN A 32 -34.86 -6.96 -3.49
C GLN A 32 -34.70 -7.66 -2.15
N LYS A 33 -34.68 -9.00 -2.14
CA LYS A 33 -34.45 -9.79 -0.92
C LYS A 33 -33.14 -9.43 -0.23
N LEU A 34 -32.05 -9.29 -0.99
CA LEU A 34 -30.74 -8.94 -0.45
C LEU A 34 -30.71 -7.52 0.15
N ILE A 35 -31.37 -6.56 -0.49
CA ILE A 35 -31.49 -5.18 0.02
C ILE A 35 -32.32 -5.14 1.31
N GLU A 36 -33.38 -5.93 1.40
CA GLU A 36 -34.19 -6.03 2.63
C GLU A 36 -33.38 -6.60 3.81
N GLU A 37 -32.51 -7.58 3.55
CA GLU A 37 -31.70 -8.25 4.59
C GLU A 37 -30.47 -7.44 5.01
N GLN A 38 -29.79 -6.79 4.07
CA GLN A 38 -28.44 -6.21 4.28
C GLN A 38 -28.32 -4.72 3.93
N GLY A 39 -29.36 -4.14 3.34
CA GLY A 39 -29.42 -2.72 3.01
C GLY A 39 -28.33 -2.29 2.03
N VAL A 40 -27.73 -1.12 2.28
CA VAL A 40 -26.70 -0.51 1.42
C VAL A 40 -25.41 -1.35 1.37
N ASN A 41 -25.12 -2.15 2.41
CA ASN A 41 -23.86 -2.90 2.48
C ASN A 41 -23.75 -3.93 1.35
N VAL A 42 -24.85 -4.60 0.97
CA VAL A 42 -24.80 -5.59 -0.12
C VAL A 42 -24.48 -4.96 -1.47
N LEU A 43 -24.92 -3.71 -1.69
CA LEU A 43 -24.59 -2.97 -2.89
C LEU A 43 -23.11 -2.55 -2.88
N ALA A 44 -22.60 -2.10 -1.73
CA ALA A 44 -21.18 -1.80 -1.58
C ALA A 44 -20.30 -3.04 -1.84
N ASP A 45 -20.68 -4.19 -1.27
CA ASP A 45 -19.98 -5.47 -1.47
C ASP A 45 -20.03 -5.93 -2.93
N ALA A 46 -21.18 -5.81 -3.59
CA ALA A 46 -21.32 -6.13 -5.01
C ALA A 46 -20.46 -5.22 -5.90
N LEU A 47 -20.41 -3.90 -5.62
CA LEU A 47 -19.57 -2.96 -6.34
C LEU A 47 -18.07 -3.26 -6.12
N ALA A 48 -17.67 -3.58 -4.88
CA ALA A 48 -16.30 -4.01 -4.57
C ALA A 48 -15.94 -5.30 -5.31
N HIS A 49 -16.85 -6.27 -5.36
CA HIS A 49 -16.65 -7.52 -6.08
C HIS A 49 -16.51 -7.31 -7.60
N LEU A 50 -17.43 -6.54 -8.20
CA LEU A 50 -17.44 -6.26 -9.64
C LEU A 50 -16.25 -5.39 -10.09
N SER A 51 -15.73 -4.53 -9.21
CA SER A 51 -14.52 -3.74 -9.48
C SER A 51 -13.23 -4.54 -9.31
N GLY A 52 -13.31 -5.81 -8.89
CA GLY A 52 -12.14 -6.67 -8.67
C GLY A 52 -11.44 -6.45 -7.33
N PHE A 53 -12.05 -5.68 -6.41
CA PHE A 53 -11.55 -5.40 -5.06
C PHE A 53 -12.29 -6.21 -3.99
N SER A 54 -12.56 -7.48 -4.28
CA SER A 54 -13.16 -8.43 -3.32
C SER A 54 -12.25 -8.73 -2.13
N GLN A 55 -10.96 -8.42 -2.24
CA GLN A 55 -10.00 -8.42 -1.15
C GLN A 55 -9.30 -7.06 -1.11
N PRO A 56 -8.91 -6.56 0.07
CA PRO A 56 -8.09 -5.37 0.16
C PRO A 56 -6.83 -5.57 -0.70
N PRO A 57 -6.46 -4.59 -1.55
CA PRO A 57 -5.31 -4.72 -2.42
C PRO A 57 -4.06 -5.00 -1.58
N THR A 58 -3.41 -6.13 -1.84
CA THR A 58 -2.19 -6.49 -1.12
C THR A 58 -1.05 -5.59 -1.54
N SER A 59 -0.29 -5.09 -0.56
CA SER A 59 0.94 -4.39 -0.91
C SER A 59 1.92 -5.38 -1.53
N ARG A 60 2.65 -4.92 -2.54
CA ARG A 60 3.65 -5.70 -3.24
C ARG A 60 4.94 -4.91 -3.25
N SER A 61 6.06 -5.55 -2.91
CA SER A 61 7.38 -4.93 -2.99
C SER A 61 7.64 -4.46 -4.43
N LEU A 62 8.17 -3.25 -4.57
CA LEU A 62 8.57 -2.67 -5.86
C LEU A 62 9.92 -3.20 -6.32
N THR A 63 10.69 -3.83 -5.43
CA THR A 63 12.05 -4.34 -5.69
C THR A 63 12.06 -5.81 -6.08
N ASN A 64 11.14 -6.65 -5.56
CA ASN A 64 11.09 -8.07 -5.89
C ASN A 64 9.69 -8.62 -6.26
N HIS A 65 8.65 -7.78 -6.28
CA HIS A 65 7.26 -8.16 -6.57
C HIS A 65 6.63 -9.16 -5.60
N GLU A 66 7.20 -9.33 -4.39
CA GLU A 66 6.68 -10.20 -3.35
C GLU A 66 5.45 -9.59 -2.67
N GLN A 67 4.41 -10.41 -2.47
CA GLN A 67 3.16 -9.99 -1.82
C GLN A 67 3.36 -9.88 -0.30
N GLY A 68 2.68 -8.92 0.33
CA GLY A 68 2.77 -8.69 1.77
C GLY A 68 4.02 -7.92 2.20
N TRP A 69 4.84 -7.49 1.25
CA TRP A 69 5.99 -6.62 1.48
C TRP A 69 5.76 -5.22 0.91
N VAL A 70 6.33 -4.22 1.58
CA VAL A 70 6.26 -2.82 1.20
C VAL A 70 7.69 -2.29 1.08
N THR A 71 7.93 -1.57 -0.01
CA THR A 71 9.20 -0.88 -0.23
C THR A 71 9.17 0.51 0.40
N LEU A 72 10.10 0.77 1.30
CA LEU A 72 10.29 2.05 1.98
C LEU A 72 11.58 2.72 1.51
N GLN A 73 11.56 4.05 1.54
CA GLN A 73 12.71 4.91 1.33
C GLN A 73 13.12 5.53 2.65
N LEU A 74 14.39 5.45 3.00
CA LEU A 74 15.00 6.25 4.06
C LEU A 74 15.95 7.26 3.41
N THR A 75 15.71 8.53 3.70
CA THR A 75 16.55 9.65 3.26
C THR A 75 17.28 10.21 4.46
N TRP A 76 18.59 10.39 4.34
CA TRP A 76 19.46 10.96 5.36
C TRP A 76 19.92 12.35 4.92
N ASP A 77 19.83 13.33 5.81
CA ASP A 77 20.54 14.59 5.68
C ASP A 77 22.01 14.37 6.09
N PRO A 78 22.98 14.54 5.18
CA PRO A 78 24.40 14.40 5.47
C PRO A 78 24.87 15.33 6.60
N SER A 79 24.18 16.45 6.81
CA SER A 79 24.50 17.45 7.85
C SER A 79 24.28 16.93 9.27
N TYR A 80 23.37 15.95 9.43
CA TYR A 80 23.01 15.36 10.73
C TYR A 80 23.67 13.99 10.96
N SER A 81 24.26 13.40 9.92
CA SER A 81 24.66 12.00 9.89
C SER A 81 26.19 11.85 9.96
N ARG A 82 26.72 11.36 11.10
CA ARG A 82 28.18 11.20 11.32
C ARG A 82 28.80 9.95 10.68
N GLY A 83 28.11 9.28 9.76
CA GLY A 83 28.55 7.99 9.22
C GLY A 83 28.23 7.81 7.74
N PHE A 84 28.94 6.88 7.10
CA PHE A 84 28.65 6.47 5.73
C PHE A 84 27.35 5.67 5.66
N LEU A 85 26.58 5.88 4.59
CA LEU A 85 25.45 5.03 4.25
C LEU A 85 25.92 3.61 3.98
N SER A 86 25.47 2.67 4.81
CA SER A 86 25.75 1.25 4.66
C SER A 86 24.56 0.45 5.16
N ALA A 87 24.48 -0.82 4.75
CA ALA A 87 23.47 -1.75 5.28
C ALA A 87 23.47 -1.77 6.81
N ARG A 88 24.66 -1.78 7.44
CA ARG A 88 24.81 -1.76 8.90
C ARG A 88 24.26 -0.49 9.54
N SER A 89 24.51 0.67 8.93
CA SER A 89 24.01 1.96 9.40
C SER A 89 22.48 2.01 9.35
N VAL A 90 21.89 1.44 8.31
CA VAL A 90 20.43 1.35 8.12
C VAL A 90 19.81 0.42 9.16
N THR A 91 20.38 -0.78 9.38
CA THR A 91 19.91 -1.71 10.41
C THR A 91 20.00 -1.10 11.80
N GLY A 92 21.11 -0.41 12.12
CA GLY A 92 21.26 0.27 13.42
C GLY A 92 20.22 1.37 13.62
N PHE A 93 20.01 2.21 12.62
CA PHE A 93 18.97 3.24 12.66
C PHE A 93 17.57 2.66 12.85
N LEU A 94 17.22 1.63 12.09
CA LEU A 94 15.92 0.96 12.25
C LEU A 94 15.79 0.32 13.63
N SER A 95 16.88 -0.22 14.20
CA SER A 95 16.86 -0.77 15.55
C SER A 95 16.57 0.28 16.61
N ASP A 96 17.10 1.49 16.44
CA ASP A 96 16.90 2.61 17.37
C ASP A 96 15.48 3.19 17.26
N VAL A 97 14.90 3.22 16.06
CA VAL A 97 13.53 3.74 15.83
C VAL A 97 12.46 2.70 16.17
N TYR A 98 12.63 1.47 15.69
CA TYR A 98 11.70 0.37 15.86
C TYR A 98 12.40 -0.98 15.62
N SER A 99 12.86 -1.60 16.70
CA SER A 99 13.63 -2.86 16.66
C SER A 99 13.07 -3.94 15.72
N PRO A 100 11.75 -4.22 15.67
CA PRO A 100 11.23 -5.25 14.75
C PRO A 100 11.47 -4.97 13.27
N ALA A 101 11.60 -3.70 12.86
CA ALA A 101 11.97 -3.35 11.49
C ALA A 101 13.43 -3.69 11.17
N ALA A 102 14.32 -3.77 12.16
CA ALA A 102 15.70 -4.20 11.94
C ALA A 102 15.80 -5.73 11.78
N ASP A 103 14.95 -6.48 12.50
CA ASP A 103 14.94 -7.95 12.49
C ASP A 103 14.30 -8.53 11.21
N GLU A 104 13.24 -7.88 10.73
CA GLU A 104 12.48 -8.31 9.54
C GLU A 104 12.94 -7.60 8.24
N LEU A 105 14.14 -7.00 8.26
CA LEU A 105 14.64 -6.20 7.16
C LEU A 105 14.95 -7.06 5.93
N GLY A 106 14.26 -6.74 4.83
CA GLY A 106 14.46 -7.40 3.54
C GLY A 106 15.67 -6.86 2.77
N LYS A 107 15.61 -6.95 1.44
CA LYS A 107 16.71 -6.49 0.57
C LYS A 107 16.91 -4.98 0.70
N ILE A 108 18.16 -4.57 0.91
CA ILE A 108 18.58 -3.18 1.00
C ILE A 108 19.27 -2.77 -0.31
N HIS A 109 18.80 -1.69 -0.92
CA HIS A 109 19.42 -1.04 -2.07
C HIS A 109 19.89 0.34 -1.65
N LEU A 110 21.19 0.58 -1.75
CA LEU A 110 21.80 1.87 -1.47
C LEU A 110 21.84 2.67 -2.78
N VAL A 111 21.24 3.85 -2.78
CA VAL A 111 21.26 4.79 -3.90
C VAL A 111 21.99 6.04 -3.43
N ALA A 112 23.26 6.16 -3.82
CA ALA A 112 24.06 7.34 -3.56
C ALA A 112 24.07 8.21 -4.82
N ASP A 113 23.39 9.36 -4.77
CA ASP A 113 23.49 10.42 -5.77
C ASP A 113 24.10 11.67 -5.11
N GLU A 114 24.75 12.54 -5.89
CA GLU A 114 25.72 13.57 -5.45
C GLU A 114 25.17 14.69 -4.53
N GLY A 115 23.97 14.55 -3.96
CA GLY A 115 23.42 15.48 -2.98
C GLY A 115 22.47 14.88 -1.95
N VAL A 116 22.02 13.62 -2.10
CA VAL A 116 21.07 12.99 -1.18
C VAL A 116 21.40 11.51 -1.04
N GLN A 117 21.58 11.10 0.22
CA GLN A 117 21.87 9.73 0.61
C GLN A 117 20.54 8.99 0.83
N VAL A 118 20.15 8.15 -0.13
CA VAL A 118 18.89 7.42 -0.13
C VAL A 118 19.12 5.92 0.00
N THR A 119 18.35 5.28 0.87
CA THR A 119 18.28 3.82 0.96
C THR A 119 16.87 3.36 0.69
N VAL A 120 16.73 2.33 -0.12
CA VAL A 120 15.46 1.64 -0.35
C VAL A 120 15.53 0.25 0.26
N PHE A 121 14.52 -0.15 1.01
CA PHE A 121 14.46 -1.47 1.62
C PHE A 121 13.03 -2.00 1.69
N ASP A 122 12.90 -3.32 1.77
CA ASP A 122 11.61 -4.00 1.92
C ASP A 122 11.35 -4.37 3.39
N LEU A 123 10.10 -4.22 3.82
CA LEU A 123 9.58 -4.75 5.10
C LEU A 123 8.23 -5.42 4.92
N PRO A 124 7.85 -6.36 5.80
CA PRO A 124 6.48 -6.86 5.87
C PRO A 124 5.50 -5.70 6.10
N GLU A 125 4.32 -5.76 5.47
CA GLU A 125 3.36 -4.65 5.46
C GLU A 125 2.97 -4.18 6.87
N GLU A 126 2.77 -5.11 7.80
CA GLU A 126 2.39 -4.78 9.18
C GLU A 126 3.50 -4.05 9.93
N ILE A 127 4.75 -4.52 9.79
CA ILE A 127 5.95 -3.89 10.37
C ILE A 127 6.17 -2.50 9.75
N ALA A 128 5.96 -2.36 8.45
CA ALA A 128 6.10 -1.10 7.74
C ALA A 128 5.08 -0.05 8.23
N LYS A 129 3.81 -0.45 8.45
CA LYS A 129 2.77 0.44 9.01
C LYS A 129 3.17 0.96 10.39
N GLU A 130 3.64 0.07 11.26
CA GLU A 130 4.08 0.45 12.60
C GLU A 130 5.30 1.36 12.57
N LEU A 131 6.32 1.05 11.76
CA LEU A 131 7.52 1.89 11.60
C LEU A 131 7.17 3.31 11.14
N LEU A 132 6.27 3.44 10.15
CA LEU A 132 5.86 4.75 9.62
C LEU A 132 5.10 5.61 10.64
N SER A 133 4.56 5.00 11.71
CA SER A 133 3.93 5.72 12.82
C SER A 133 4.90 6.20 13.89
N GLN A 134 6.16 5.74 13.86
CA GLN A 134 7.17 6.11 14.85
C GLN A 134 7.76 7.49 14.56
N PRO A 135 8.13 8.26 15.60
CA PRO A 135 8.87 9.50 15.40
C PRO A 135 10.24 9.20 14.79
N THR A 136 10.57 9.90 13.71
CA THR A 136 11.89 9.79 13.07
C THR A 136 12.85 10.83 13.65
N PRO A 137 14.12 10.46 13.92
CA PRO A 137 15.13 11.41 14.36
C PRO A 137 15.33 12.56 13.34
N PRO A 138 15.63 13.78 13.80
CA PRO A 138 15.77 14.94 12.92
C PRO A 138 16.84 14.71 11.84
N GLY A 139 16.57 15.23 10.64
CA GLY A 139 17.42 15.02 9.46
C GLY A 139 17.21 13.67 8.76
N ASN A 140 16.26 12.84 9.22
CA ASN A 140 15.91 11.59 8.56
C ASN A 140 14.44 11.60 8.16
N THR A 141 14.11 10.94 7.07
CA THR A 141 12.71 10.74 6.67
C THR A 141 12.53 9.35 6.11
N ILE A 142 11.52 8.64 6.63
CA ILE A 142 11.08 7.35 6.11
C ILE A 142 9.76 7.56 5.37
N THR A 143 9.70 7.16 4.10
CA THR A 143 8.48 7.27 3.28
C THR A 143 8.21 5.98 2.55
N ARG A 144 6.94 5.63 2.39
CA ARG A 144 6.53 4.54 1.50
C ARG A 144 6.70 4.97 0.05
N ILE A 145 7.36 4.12 -0.77
CA ILE A 145 7.40 4.32 -2.22
C ILE A 145 6.19 3.59 -2.83
N SER A 146 5.43 4.28 -3.67
CA SER A 146 4.45 3.66 -4.57
C SER A 146 4.82 3.97 -6.01
N LYS A 147 4.64 3.01 -6.92
CA LYS A 147 4.73 3.29 -8.35
C LYS A 147 3.66 4.33 -8.69
N VAL A 148 4.05 5.47 -9.23
CA VAL A 148 3.11 6.41 -9.86
C VAL A 148 2.56 5.68 -11.08
N VAL A 149 1.26 5.40 -11.05
CA VAL A 149 0.52 4.79 -12.17
C VAL A 149 0.09 5.89 -13.11
#